data_AF-A0A8T4R463-F1
#
_entry.id   AF-A0A8T4R463-F1
#
_cell.length_a   1.000
_cell.length_b   1.000
_cell.length_c   1.000
_cell.angle_alpha   90.00
_cell.angle_beta   90.00
_cell.angle_gamma   90.00
#
_symmetry.space_group_name_H-M   'P 1'
#
loop_
_entity.id
_entity.type
_entity.pdbx_description
1 polymer ?
#
loop_
_entity_poly.entity_id
_entity_poly.type
_entity_poly.pdbx_seq_one_letter_code
_entity_poly.pdbx_strand_id
1 'polypeptide(L)'
;LLFAGKDFIAYKFAEGEYIKDYVLQQGRKNIISALKETFRQCFILDKMKLTKEEMHRPLKHVIIGRNKVTLIDFERGHYDMSPKNVTQFCQFIRTGRFAEALKNKKIFIDEALLLSLAKDYKKQPTGKNFRRIRALLK
;
A
#
# COMPACT_ATOMS: atom_id res chain seq x y z
N LEU A 1 1.61 -14.63 -14.48
CA LEU A 1 2.66 -14.42 -15.51
C LEU A 1 2.11 -14.98 -16.82
N LEU A 2 2.34 -14.33 -17.97
CA LEU A 2 1.94 -14.83 -19.28
C LEU A 2 3.14 -15.51 -19.97
N PHE A 3 4.29 -14.85 -20.01
CA PHE A 3 5.56 -15.43 -20.44
C PHE A 3 6.73 -14.59 -19.90
N ALA A 4 7.93 -15.14 -19.89
CA ALA A 4 9.15 -14.45 -19.51
C ALA A 4 10.28 -14.84 -20.47
N GLY A 5 11.11 -13.87 -20.82
CA GLY A 5 12.34 -14.07 -21.56
C GLY A 5 13.55 -13.80 -20.67
N LYS A 6 14.73 -13.75 -21.29
CA LYS A 6 15.99 -13.44 -20.59
C LYS A 6 15.94 -12.08 -19.88
N ASP A 7 15.39 -11.07 -20.56
CA ASP A 7 15.47 -9.66 -20.14
C ASP A 7 14.08 -9.00 -20.01
N PHE A 8 12.99 -9.79 -20.00
CA PHE A 8 11.64 -9.24 -19.85
C PHE A 8 10.68 -10.23 -19.20
N ILE A 9 9.64 -9.67 -18.58
CA ILE A 9 8.46 -10.42 -18.11
C ILE A 9 7.20 -9.83 -18.72
N ALA A 10 6.30 -10.68 -19.19
CA ALA A 10 4.98 -10.30 -19.65
C ALA A 10 3.94 -10.90 -18.70
N TYR A 11 3.04 -10.07 -18.18
CA TYR A 11 1.99 -10.48 -17.26
C TYR A 11 0.66 -9.86 -17.67
N LYS A 12 -0.43 -10.40 -17.13
CA LYS A 12 -1.78 -9.91 -17.45
C LYS A 12 -1.86 -8.42 -17.15
N PHE A 13 -2.38 -7.65 -18.10
CA PHE A 13 -2.58 -6.22 -17.94
C PHE A 13 -3.35 -5.92 -16.65
N ALA A 14 -2.81 -5.00 -15.86
CA ALA A 14 -3.42 -4.54 -14.63
C ALA A 14 -4.46 -3.47 -14.97
N GLU A 15 -5.69 -3.90 -15.24
CA GLU A 15 -6.82 -3.00 -15.46
C GLU A 15 -7.14 -2.19 -14.19
N GLY A 16 -7.35 -0.89 -14.35
CA GLY A 16 -7.78 0.01 -13.28
C GLY A 16 -7.14 1.38 -13.35
N GLU A 17 -7.34 2.15 -12.29
CA GLU A 17 -6.76 3.49 -12.12
C GLU A 17 -5.59 3.44 -11.14
N TYR A 18 -4.61 4.34 -11.30
CA TYR A 18 -3.58 4.51 -10.29
C TYR A 18 -4.17 5.05 -8.99
N ILE A 19 -3.61 4.64 -7.85
CA ILE A 19 -4.08 5.07 -6.52
C ILE A 19 -4.21 6.59 -6.36
N LYS A 20 -3.32 7.35 -7.00
CA LYS A 20 -3.34 8.82 -6.99
C LYS A 20 -4.57 9.42 -7.67
N ASP A 21 -5.09 8.75 -8.70
CA ASP A 21 -6.23 9.21 -9.50
C ASP A 21 -7.52 8.65 -8.89
N TYR A 22 -7.50 7.37 -8.48
CA TYR A 22 -8.61 6.69 -7.83
C TYR A 22 -9.09 7.43 -6.57
N VAL A 23 -8.18 7.93 -5.73
CA VAL A 23 -8.55 8.66 -4.50
C VAL A 23 -9.29 9.97 -4.79
N LEU A 24 -9.08 10.58 -5.97
CA LEU A 24 -9.74 11.83 -6.36
C LEU A 24 -11.14 11.56 -6.90
N GLN A 25 -11.34 10.45 -7.59
CA GLN A 25 -12.58 10.16 -8.32
C GLN A 25 -13.58 9.37 -7.46
N GLN A 26 -13.10 8.52 -6.56
CA GLN A 26 -13.95 7.53 -5.89
C GLN A 26 -14.57 8.04 -4.58
N GLY A 27 -15.58 7.30 -4.12
CA GLY A 27 -16.24 7.55 -2.84
C GLY A 27 -15.47 6.97 -1.64
N ARG A 28 -15.72 7.51 -0.46
CA ARG A 28 -15.05 7.15 0.81
C ARG A 28 -14.90 5.64 1.02
N LYS A 29 -15.99 4.88 0.88
CA LYS A 29 -16.02 3.42 1.11
C LYS A 29 -15.05 2.67 0.19
N ASN A 30 -15.03 3.04 -1.10
CA ASN A 30 -14.18 2.43 -2.11
C ASN A 30 -12.70 2.72 -1.83
N ILE A 31 -12.37 3.97 -1.51
CA ILE A 31 -11.02 4.40 -1.14
C ILE A 31 -10.52 3.62 0.08
N ILE A 32 -11.32 3.54 1.14
CA ILE A 32 -10.97 2.78 2.36
C ILE A 32 -10.71 1.31 2.05
N SER A 33 -11.56 0.69 1.21
CA SER A 33 -11.39 -0.70 0.81
C SER A 33 -10.07 -0.90 0.06
N ALA A 34 -9.76 -0.03 -0.90
CA ALA A 34 -8.51 -0.07 -1.65
C ALA A 34 -7.27 0.14 -0.76
N LEU A 35 -7.31 1.09 0.18
CA LEU A 35 -6.22 1.31 1.15
C LEU A 35 -6.02 0.10 2.05
N LYS A 36 -7.10 -0.50 2.58
CA LYS A 36 -7.04 -1.70 3.43
C LYS A 36 -6.44 -2.89 2.67
N GLU A 37 -6.81 -3.05 1.40
CA GLU A 37 -6.28 -4.10 0.54
C GLU A 37 -4.80 -3.85 0.20
N THR A 38 -4.42 -2.61 -0.08
CA THR A 38 -3.01 -2.23 -0.30
C THR A 38 -2.16 -2.54 0.94
N PHE A 39 -2.64 -2.17 2.14
CA PHE A 39 -2.00 -2.53 3.40
C PHE A 39 -1.87 -4.04 3.59
N ARG A 40 -2.90 -4.82 3.21
CA ARG A 40 -2.87 -6.28 3.28
C ARG A 40 -1.77 -6.86 2.40
N GLN A 41 -1.61 -6.35 1.18
CA GLN A 41 -0.56 -6.79 0.28
C GLN A 41 0.84 -6.40 0.81
N CYS A 42 1.02 -5.17 1.32
CA CYS A 42 2.27 -4.79 2.00
C CYS A 42 2.62 -5.72 3.15
N PHE A 43 1.63 -6.11 3.96
CA PHE A 43 1.83 -7.03 5.07
C PHE A 43 2.24 -8.43 4.60
N ILE A 44 1.67 -8.92 3.49
CA ILE A 44 2.06 -10.19 2.88
C ILE A 44 3.52 -10.12 2.41
N LEU A 45 3.92 -9.04 1.73
CA LEU A 45 5.31 -8.84 1.31
C LEU A 45 6.26 -8.84 2.52
N ASP A 46 5.91 -8.12 3.59
CA ASP A 46 6.71 -8.08 4.80
C ASP A 46 6.84 -9.47 5.46
N LYS A 47 5.77 -10.28 5.44
CA LYS A 47 5.79 -11.66 5.94
C LYS A 47 6.63 -12.59 5.08
N MET A 48 6.65 -12.37 3.77
CA MET A 48 7.47 -13.10 2.81
C MET A 48 8.94 -12.65 2.79
N LYS A 49 9.33 -11.70 3.66
CA LYS A 49 10.68 -11.11 3.68
C LYS A 49 11.04 -10.46 2.34
N LEU A 50 10.06 -9.87 1.66
CA LEU A 50 10.26 -9.17 0.40
C LEU A 50 10.06 -7.66 0.62
N THR A 51 11.05 -6.84 0.28
CA THR A 51 10.86 -5.38 0.16
C THR A 51 10.57 -5.03 -1.28
N LYS A 52 9.65 -4.09 -1.52
CA LYS A 52 9.39 -3.51 -2.85
C LYS A 52 10.21 -2.24 -3.10
N GLU A 53 10.77 -1.63 -2.04
CA GLU A 53 11.41 -0.30 -2.03
C GLU A 53 10.50 0.91 -2.36
N GLU A 54 9.38 0.71 -3.06
CA GLU A 54 8.56 1.80 -3.62
C GLU A 54 7.29 2.17 -2.85
N MET A 55 7.07 1.61 -1.66
CA MET A 55 5.83 1.87 -0.92
C MET A 55 5.79 3.22 -0.21
N HIS A 56 6.88 3.99 -0.26
CA HIS A 56 6.97 5.35 0.29
C HIS A 56 6.41 6.40 -0.68
N ARG A 57 6.31 6.08 -1.98
CA ARG A 57 5.67 6.91 -3.02
C ARG A 57 4.98 6.07 -4.11
N PRO A 58 4.00 5.20 -3.78
CA PRO A 58 3.42 4.23 -4.71
C PRO A 58 2.40 4.83 -5.69
N LEU A 59 2.52 6.12 -6.04
CA LEU A 59 1.55 6.91 -6.81
C LEU A 59 1.18 6.26 -8.15
N LYS A 60 2.11 5.56 -8.79
CA LYS A 60 1.92 4.80 -10.04
C LYS A 60 2.18 3.29 -9.88
N HIS A 61 2.44 2.82 -8.67
CA HIS A 61 2.82 1.43 -8.39
C HIS A 61 1.68 0.60 -7.78
N VAL A 62 0.53 1.24 -7.52
CA VAL A 62 -0.70 0.61 -7.05
C VAL A 62 -1.80 0.94 -8.05
N ILE A 63 -2.34 -0.08 -8.71
CA ILE A 63 -3.48 0.02 -9.63
C ILE A 63 -4.70 -0.58 -8.95
N ILE A 64 -5.81 0.15 -8.98
CA ILE A 64 -7.08 -0.25 -8.37
C ILE A 64 -8.09 -0.47 -9.49
N GLY A 65 -8.39 -1.75 -9.73
CA GLY A 65 -9.44 -2.18 -10.65
C GLY A 65 -10.77 -2.39 -9.92
N ARG A 66 -11.78 -2.85 -10.65
CA ARG A 66 -13.14 -3.05 -10.12
C ARG A 66 -13.20 -3.92 -8.86
N ASN A 67 -12.44 -5.02 -8.84
CA ASN A 67 -12.48 -6.03 -7.78
C ASN A 67 -11.09 -6.40 -7.21
N LYS A 68 -10.02 -5.69 -7.60
CA LYS A 68 -8.66 -6.02 -7.17
C LYS A 68 -7.79 -4.78 -7.05
N VAL A 69 -6.88 -4.80 -6.08
CA VAL A 69 -5.70 -3.93 -6.06
C VAL A 69 -4.53 -4.74 -6.59
N THR A 70 -3.75 -4.15 -7.49
CA THR A 70 -2.57 -4.78 -8.09
C THR A 70 -1.36 -3.90 -7.80
N LEU A 71 -0.39 -4.43 -7.05
CA LEU A 71 0.94 -3.83 -6.98
C LEU A 71 1.69 -4.18 -8.27
N ILE A 72 2.34 -3.19 -8.87
CA ILE A 72 3.15 -3.37 -10.08
C ILE A 72 4.57 -2.85 -9.85
N ASP A 73 5.45 -3.14 -10.82
CA ASP A 73 6.86 -2.73 -10.82
C ASP A 73 7.61 -3.27 -9.59
N PHE A 74 8.07 -4.51 -9.71
CA PHE A 74 8.88 -5.21 -8.70
C PHE A 74 10.36 -5.22 -9.08
N GLU A 75 10.82 -4.36 -9.98
CA GLU A 75 12.19 -4.40 -10.52
C GLU A 75 13.26 -4.19 -9.43
N ARG A 76 12.96 -3.34 -8.45
CA ARG A 76 13.82 -3.10 -7.27
C ARG A 76 13.52 -4.03 -6.09
N GLY A 77 12.54 -4.91 -6.26
CA GLY A 77 12.10 -5.82 -5.21
C GLY A 77 13.16 -6.88 -4.92
N HIS A 78 13.45 -7.10 -3.64
CA HIS A 78 14.43 -8.09 -3.21
C HIS A 78 14.09 -8.64 -1.83
N TYR A 79 14.78 -9.71 -1.43
CA TYR A 79 14.62 -10.26 -0.10
C TYR A 79 15.33 -9.37 0.94
N ASP A 80 14.63 -9.08 2.03
CA ASP A 80 15.13 -8.33 3.17
C ASP A 80 14.63 -8.99 4.46
N MET A 81 15.51 -9.15 5.45
CA MET A 81 15.15 -9.66 6.77
C MET A 81 14.27 -8.69 7.57
N SER A 82 14.31 -7.39 7.23
CA SER A 82 13.57 -6.29 7.84
C SER A 82 12.82 -5.44 6.78
N PRO A 83 11.89 -6.03 6.03
CA PRO A 83 11.14 -5.32 5.00
C PRO A 83 10.24 -4.25 5.62
N LYS A 84 10.00 -3.17 4.86
CA LYS A 84 9.38 -1.93 5.39
C LYS A 84 8.10 -1.54 4.65
N ASN A 85 7.50 -2.42 3.85
CA ASN A 85 6.40 -2.06 2.94
C ASN A 85 5.21 -1.45 3.69
N VAL A 86 4.80 -2.03 4.83
CA VAL A 86 3.70 -1.47 5.63
C VAL A 86 4.06 -0.09 6.18
N THR A 87 5.26 0.06 6.75
CA THR A 87 5.68 1.33 7.37
C THR A 87 5.90 2.44 6.35
N GLN A 88 6.44 2.11 5.17
CA GLN A 88 6.55 3.02 4.03
C GLN A 88 5.17 3.46 3.55
N PHE A 89 4.21 2.54 3.48
CA PHE A 89 2.84 2.91 3.10
C PHE A 89 2.14 3.77 4.16
N CYS A 90 2.37 3.53 5.46
CA CYS A 90 1.95 4.43 6.54
C CYS A 90 2.49 5.86 6.35
N GLN A 91 3.76 5.99 5.95
CA GLN A 91 4.37 7.29 5.66
C GLN A 91 3.70 7.96 4.45
N PHE A 92 3.45 7.21 3.39
CA PHE A 92 2.80 7.73 2.19
C PHE A 92 1.41 8.29 2.50
N ILE A 93 0.54 7.52 3.18
CA ILE A 93 -0.87 7.93 3.39
C ILE A 93 -1.02 9.16 4.30
N ARG A 94 -0.01 9.49 5.11
CA ARG A 94 -0.05 10.61 6.06
C ARG A 94 0.68 11.86 5.55
N THR A 95 1.31 11.83 4.38
CA THR A 95 2.15 12.95 3.92
C THR A 95 1.67 13.57 2.60
N GLY A 96 1.90 14.87 2.48
CA GLY A 96 1.70 15.65 1.25
C GLY A 96 0.27 15.62 0.70
N ARG A 97 0.16 15.81 -0.61
CA ARG A 97 -1.11 15.93 -1.35
C ARG A 97 -2.01 14.70 -1.22
N PHE A 98 -1.45 13.52 -0.98
CA PHE A 98 -2.26 12.32 -0.83
C PHE A 98 -3.06 12.35 0.48
N ALA A 99 -2.45 12.79 1.58
CA ALA A 99 -3.15 12.99 2.85
C ALA A 99 -4.25 14.06 2.74
N GLU A 100 -3.99 15.14 2.02
CA GLU A 100 -5.00 16.18 1.71
C GLU A 100 -6.18 15.60 0.90
N ALA A 101 -5.91 14.80 -0.12
CA ALA A 101 -6.95 14.12 -0.90
C ALA A 101 -7.82 13.20 -0.03
N LEU A 102 -7.22 12.48 0.93
CA LEU A 102 -7.98 11.69 1.90
C LEU A 102 -8.87 12.56 2.79
N LYS A 103 -8.34 13.68 3.32
CA LYS A 103 -9.11 14.63 4.13
C LYS A 103 -10.30 15.21 3.35
N ASN A 104 -10.12 15.57 2.07
CA ASN A 104 -11.20 16.04 1.18
C ASN A 104 -12.30 14.98 0.96
N LYS A 105 -11.94 13.69 1.04
CA LYS A 105 -12.89 12.57 1.00
C LYS A 105 -13.45 12.20 2.38
N LYS A 106 -13.24 13.07 3.38
CA LYS A 106 -13.62 12.92 4.79
C LYS A 106 -12.93 11.75 5.49
N ILE A 107 -11.84 11.21 4.92
CA ILE A 107 -11.05 10.12 5.51
C ILE A 107 -9.97 10.75 6.40
N PHE A 108 -10.24 10.81 7.69
CA PHE A 108 -9.32 11.36 8.68
C PHE A 108 -8.53 10.23 9.32
N ILE A 109 -7.21 10.36 9.32
CA ILE A 109 -6.28 9.40 9.90
C ILE A 109 -5.55 10.14 11.02
N ASP A 110 -5.62 9.62 12.24
CA ASP A 110 -4.85 10.13 13.37
C ASP A 110 -3.36 9.87 13.11
N GLU A 111 -2.62 10.93 12.76
CA GLU A 111 -1.23 10.86 12.36
C GLU A 111 -0.31 10.41 13.51
N ALA A 112 -0.57 10.88 14.73
CA ALA A 112 0.20 10.54 15.91
C ALA A 112 0.01 9.05 16.27
N LEU A 113 -1.24 8.58 16.23
CA LEU A 113 -1.56 7.19 16.47
C LEU A 113 -1.00 6.29 15.35
N LEU A 114 -1.13 6.68 14.08
CA LEU A 114 -0.56 5.91 12.96
C LEU A 114 0.96 5.76 13.10
N LEU A 115 1.67 6.83 13.47
CA LEU A 115 3.11 6.80 13.70
C LEU A 115 3.49 5.88 14.86
N SER A 116 2.75 5.95 15.97
CA SER A 116 2.95 5.05 17.11
C SER A 116 2.77 3.58 16.72
N LEU A 117 1.66 3.26 16.03
CA LEU A 117 1.38 1.90 15.56
C LEU A 117 2.40 1.40 14.51
N ALA A 118 2.89 2.28 13.64
CA ALA A 118 3.94 1.94 12.68
C ALA A 118 5.27 1.61 13.37
N LYS A 119 5.61 2.31 14.47
CA LYS A 119 6.78 1.99 15.30
C LYS A 119 6.63 0.64 15.99
N ASP A 120 5.46 0.35 16.55
CA ASP A 120 5.15 -0.96 17.16
C ASP A 120 5.27 -2.09 16.13
N TYR A 121 4.70 -1.89 14.94
CA TYR A 121 4.79 -2.86 13.85
C TYR A 121 6.23 -3.08 13.40
N LYS A 122 7.03 -2.02 13.23
CA LYS A 122 8.45 -2.12 12.86
C LYS A 122 9.25 -2.97 13.85
N LYS A 123 8.97 -2.82 15.15
CA LYS A 123 9.61 -3.63 16.20
C LYS A 123 9.12 -5.08 16.18
N GLN A 124 7.82 -5.29 15.95
CA GLN A 124 7.19 -6.61 15.98
C GLN A 124 6.12 -6.74 14.86
N PRO A 125 6.49 -7.24 13.66
CA PRO A 125 5.60 -7.33 12.50
C PRO A 125 4.62 -8.53 12.61
N THR A 126 3.74 -8.45 13.61
CA THR A 126 2.71 -9.45 13.91
C THR A 126 1.39 -9.08 13.24
N GLY A 127 0.53 -10.08 13.03
CA GLY A 127 -0.84 -9.85 12.55
C GLY A 127 -1.66 -8.96 13.50
N LYS A 128 -1.38 -8.99 14.81
CA LYS A 128 -1.99 -8.11 15.81
C LYS A 128 -1.64 -6.64 15.55
N ASN A 129 -0.34 -6.33 15.41
CA ASN A 129 0.11 -4.96 15.15
C ASN A 129 -0.36 -4.46 13.78
N PHE A 130 -0.36 -5.31 12.76
CA PHE A 130 -0.92 -4.98 11.45
C PHE A 130 -2.41 -4.62 11.52
N ARG A 131 -3.23 -5.43 12.24
CA ARG A 131 -4.66 -5.16 12.39
C ARG A 131 -4.95 -3.83 13.07
N ARG A 132 -4.12 -3.42 14.04
CA ARG A 132 -4.22 -2.10 14.71
C ARG A 132 -4.05 -0.96 13.70
N ILE A 133 -3.05 -1.03 12.82
CA ILE A 133 -2.85 -0.04 11.74
C ILE A 133 -4.06 0.00 10.82
N ARG A 134 -4.51 -1.17 10.33
CA ARG A 134 -5.63 -1.29 9.39
C ARG A 134 -6.95 -0.76 9.96
N ALA A 135 -7.14 -0.83 11.28
CA ALA A 135 -8.35 -0.36 11.97
C ALA A 135 -8.50 1.17 11.98
N LEU A 136 -7.43 1.93 11.68
CA LEU A 136 -7.50 3.40 11.55
C LEU A 136 -8.30 3.85 10.32
N LEU A 137 -8.43 3.00 9.30
CA LEU A 137 -9.20 3.28 8.10
C LEU A 137 -10.69 2.99 8.36
N LYS A 138 -11.42 3.98 8.87
CA LYS A 138 -12.86 3.92 9.16
C LYS A 138 -13.69 4.60 8.10
#